data_AF-A0A453LN36-F1
#
_entry.id   AF-A0A453LN36-F1
#
_cell.length_a   1.000
_cell.length_b   1.000
_cell.length_c   1.000
_cell.angle_alpha   90.00
_cell.angle_beta   90.00
_cell.angle_gamma   90.00
#
_symmetry.space_group_name_H-M   'P 1'
#
loop_
_entity.id
_entity.type
_entity.pdbx_description
1 polymer ?
#
loop_
_entity_poly.entity_id
_entity_poly.type
_entity_poly.pdbx_seq_one_letter_code
_entity_poly.pdbx_strand_id
1 'polypeptide(L)'
;DDADKIAFMQELREVHAGYLGPWMVCGDFKLILRDEDKSRGNLNRRMMGRFPPPLTNDLMLKEVYLNGRHFTWSNEQSPPTLVHLDRVLY
;
A
#
# COMPACT_ATOMS: atom_id res chain seq x y z
N ASP A 1 -14.48 1.07 0.24
CA ASP A 1 -14.85 -0.21 0.87
C ASP A 1 -13.74 -1.24 0.65
N ASP A 2 -13.75 -2.38 1.35
CA ASP A 2 -12.78 -3.47 1.12
C ASP A 2 -12.88 -4.02 -0.30
N ALA A 3 -14.08 -3.98 -0.91
CA ALA A 3 -14.32 -4.33 -2.30
C ALA A 3 -13.53 -3.44 -3.28
N ASP A 4 -13.57 -2.11 -3.08
CA ASP A 4 -12.85 -1.16 -3.94
C ASP A 4 -11.34 -1.39 -3.91
N LYS A 5 -10.79 -1.75 -2.74
CA LYS A 5 -9.36 -2.06 -2.60
C LYS A 5 -8.97 -3.34 -3.34
N ILE A 6 -9.86 -4.33 -3.36
CA ILE A 6 -9.65 -5.57 -4.12
C ILE A 6 -9.73 -5.28 -5.63
N ALA A 7 -10.71 -4.48 -6.07
CA ALA A 7 -10.85 -4.07 -7.46
C ALA A 7 -9.63 -3.29 -7.95
N PHE A 8 -9.16 -2.32 -7.18
CA PHE A 8 -7.94 -1.55 -7.48
C PHE A 8 -6.71 -2.45 -7.71
N MET A 9 -6.52 -3.47 -6.86
CA MET A 9 -5.41 -4.41 -7.02
C MET A 9 -5.54 -5.29 -8.25
N GLN A 10 -6.76 -5.62 -8.64
CA GLN A 10 -7.04 -6.37 -9.86
C GLN A 10 -6.74 -5.52 -11.10
N GLU A 11 -7.18 -4.27 -11.13
CA GLU A 11 -6.86 -3.31 -12.19
C GLU A 11 -5.35 -3.12 -12.34
N LEU A 12 -4.63 -3.02 -11.23
CA LEU A 12 -3.16 -2.88 -11.25
C LEU A 12 -2.46 -4.08 -11.92
N ARG A 13 -2.97 -5.30 -11.69
CA ARG A 13 -2.47 -6.52 -12.37
C ARG A 13 -2.77 -6.51 -13.85
N GLU A 14 -3.96 -6.05 -14.24
CA GLU A 14 -4.34 -5.97 -15.65
C GLU A 14 -3.48 -4.96 -16.42
N VAL A 15 -3.18 -3.82 -15.80
CA VAL A 15 -2.25 -2.83 -16.35
C VAL A 15 -0.84 -3.43 -16.52
N HIS A 16 -0.31 -4.12 -15.50
CA HIS A 16 1.00 -4.77 -15.59
C HIS A 16 1.05 -5.86 -16.66
N ALA A 17 0.00 -6.67 -16.79
CA ALA A 17 -0.08 -7.73 -17.79
C ALA A 17 0.00 -7.21 -19.25
N GLY A 18 -0.40 -5.95 -19.48
CA GLY A 18 -0.30 -5.29 -20.78
C GLY A 18 1.06 -4.66 -21.10
N TYR A 19 2.01 -4.65 -20.17
CA TYR A 19 3.29 -3.94 -20.32
C TYR A 19 4.49 -4.88 -20.17
N LEU A 20 5.33 -4.95 -21.19
CA LEU A 20 6.57 -5.75 -21.20
C LEU A 20 7.76 -4.83 -20.94
N GLY A 21 8.06 -4.55 -19.66
CA GLY A 21 9.24 -3.76 -19.29
C GLY A 21 9.28 -3.39 -17.82
N PRO A 22 10.38 -2.77 -17.36
CA PRO A 22 10.46 -2.19 -16.03
C PRO A 22 9.33 -1.18 -15.85
N TRP A 23 8.67 -1.22 -14.69
CA TRP A 23 7.54 -0.36 -14.40
C TRP A 23 7.65 0.14 -12.97
N MET A 24 6.98 1.26 -12.71
CA MET A 24 6.94 1.86 -11.38
C MET A 24 5.56 2.46 -11.19
N VAL A 25 5.04 2.37 -9.97
CA VAL A 25 3.75 2.95 -9.58
C VAL A 25 3.97 3.81 -8.35
N CYS A 26 3.44 5.02 -8.37
CA CYS A 26 3.47 5.93 -7.24
C CYS A 26 2.09 6.56 -7.01
N GLY A 27 1.72 6.77 -5.75
CA GLY A 27 0.48 7.44 -5.38
C GLY A 27 -0.04 7.05 -4.01
N ASP A 28 -1.25 7.49 -3.70
CA ASP A 28 -2.01 7.13 -2.49
C ASP A 28 -2.71 5.78 -2.71
N PHE A 29 -2.18 4.72 -2.11
CA PHE A 29 -2.76 3.38 -2.22
C PHE A 29 -3.92 3.17 -1.24
N LYS A 30 -4.05 4.00 -0.20
CA LYS A 30 -4.98 3.77 0.94
C LYS A 30 -4.87 2.37 1.56
N LEU A 31 -3.70 1.74 1.50
CA LEU A 31 -3.40 0.42 2.03
C LEU A 31 -2.38 0.47 3.16
N ILE A 32 -2.67 -0.27 4.23
CA ILE A 32 -1.74 -0.57 5.32
C ILE A 32 -1.17 -1.95 5.02
N LEU A 33 0.15 -2.07 4.85
CA LEU A 33 0.80 -3.32 4.45
C LEU A 33 1.50 -3.99 5.64
N ARG A 34 2.04 -3.21 6.57
CA ARG A 34 2.76 -3.66 7.77
C ARG A 34 2.12 -3.07 9.02
N ASP A 35 2.30 -3.73 10.17
CA ASP A 35 1.79 -3.21 11.46
C ASP A 35 2.44 -1.84 11.77
N GLU A 36 3.68 -1.64 11.30
CA GLU A 36 4.48 -0.41 11.42
C GLU A 36 3.88 0.79 10.67
N ASP A 37 3.08 0.54 9.64
CA ASP A 37 2.53 1.59 8.76
C ASP A 37 1.42 2.39 9.44
N LYS A 38 1.02 2.03 10.67
CA LYS A 38 0.01 2.76 11.44
C LYS A 38 0.45 2.92 12.89
N SER A 39 0.38 4.15 13.41
CA SER A 39 0.80 4.44 14.79
C SER A 39 -0.08 3.82 15.87
N ARG A 40 -1.23 3.23 15.52
CA ARG A 40 -2.20 2.65 16.45
C ARG A 40 -2.59 1.23 16.00
N GLY A 41 -2.70 0.31 16.95
CA GLY A 41 -2.93 -1.12 16.71
C GLY A 41 -4.31 -1.55 16.19
N ASN A 42 -5.22 -0.62 15.86
CA ASN A 42 -6.49 -0.99 15.22
C ASN A 42 -6.27 -1.24 13.72
N LEU A 43 -5.93 -2.48 13.39
CA LEU A 43 -5.50 -2.92 12.07
C LEU A 43 -6.44 -3.98 11.51
N ASN A 44 -6.82 -3.84 10.24
CA ASN A 44 -7.55 -4.88 9.52
C ASN A 44 -6.56 -5.94 9.03
N ARG A 45 -6.14 -6.83 9.94
CA ARG A 45 -5.17 -7.90 9.66
C ARG A 45 -5.60 -8.84 8.52
N ARG A 46 -6.91 -9.05 8.35
CA ARG A 46 -7.46 -9.82 7.24
C ARG A 46 -7.11 -9.20 5.89
N MET A 47 -7.26 -7.87 5.77
CA MET A 47 -6.90 -7.15 4.55
C MET A 47 -5.38 -7.00 4.39
N MET A 48 -4.64 -6.85 5.48
CA MET A 48 -3.18 -6.84 5.45
C MET A 48 -2.59 -8.16 4.94
N GLY A 49 -3.25 -9.30 5.13
CA GLY A 49 -2.81 -10.57 4.54
C GLY A 49 -3.10 -10.71 3.04
N ARG A 50 -3.95 -9.86 2.47
CA ARG A 50 -4.42 -9.98 1.08
C ARG A 50 -3.62 -9.18 0.07
N PHE A 51 -2.94 -8.12 0.48
CA PHE A 51 -2.30 -7.15 -0.42
C PHE A 51 -0.79 -7.27 -0.60
N PRO A 52 0.00 -7.57 0.43
CA PRO A 52 1.44 -7.76 0.28
C PRO A 52 1.82 -8.90 -0.68
N PRO A 53 1.19 -10.11 -0.63
CA PRO A 53 1.59 -11.20 -1.51
C PRO A 53 1.38 -10.88 -3.01
N PRO A 54 0.24 -10.30 -3.45
CA PRO A 54 0.09 -9.86 -4.84
C PRO A 54 1.11 -8.83 -5.32
N LEU A 55 1.43 -7.83 -4.49
CA LEU A 55 2.37 -6.77 -4.84
C LEU A 55 3.77 -7.33 -5.14
N THR A 56 4.23 -8.29 -4.35
CA THR A 56 5.57 -8.89 -4.54
C THR A 56 5.57 -10.07 -5.51
N ASN A 57 4.52 -10.90 -5.53
CA ASN A 57 4.53 -12.16 -6.28
C ASN A 57 3.92 -12.04 -7.68
N ASP A 58 2.88 -11.22 -7.86
CA ASP A 58 2.20 -11.09 -9.15
C ASP A 58 2.77 -9.91 -9.95
N LEU A 59 3.13 -8.86 -9.23
CA LEU A 59 3.56 -7.57 -9.77
C LEU A 59 5.09 -7.39 -9.73
N MET A 60 5.80 -8.26 -8.99
CA MET A 60 7.26 -8.21 -8.79
C MET A 60 7.79 -6.86 -8.29
N LEU A 61 6.92 -6.08 -7.63
CA LEU A 61 7.22 -4.74 -7.17
C LEU A 61 7.93 -4.76 -5.82
N LYS A 62 8.92 -3.89 -5.70
CA LYS A 62 9.62 -3.54 -4.46
C LYS A 62 9.26 -2.14 -4.05
N GLU A 63 9.11 -1.94 -2.76
CA GLU A 63 8.86 -0.62 -2.21
C GLU A 63 10.15 0.19 -2.05
N VAL A 64 10.14 1.43 -2.50
CA VAL A 64 11.19 2.40 -2.19
C VAL A 64 11.12 2.71 -0.70
N TYR A 65 12.19 2.41 0.02
CA TYR A 65 12.27 2.71 1.44
C TYR A 65 12.27 4.22 1.71
N LEU A 66 11.33 4.70 2.52
CA LEU A 66 11.35 6.05 3.05
C LEU A 66 12.23 6.12 4.28
N ASN A 67 13.39 6.76 4.16
CA ASN A 67 14.26 7.01 5.30
C ASN A 67 13.69 8.13 6.18
N GLY A 68 13.44 7.84 7.46
CA GLY A 68 12.97 8.82 8.44
C GLY A 68 11.45 8.88 8.60
N ARG A 69 10.72 9.62 7.75
CA ARG A 69 9.26 9.87 7.93
C ARG A 69 8.44 8.63 7.58
N HIS A 70 8.13 7.82 8.59
CA HIS A 70 7.36 6.58 8.46
C HIS A 70 5.90 6.74 8.05
N PHE A 71 5.34 7.96 8.02
CA PHE A 71 3.91 8.20 7.76
C PHE A 71 3.70 9.32 6.76
N THR A 72 2.66 9.20 5.94
CA THR A 72 2.32 10.14 4.87
C THR A 72 0.95 10.81 5.09
N TRP A 73 0.16 10.31 6.02
CA TRP A 73 -1.16 10.83 6.37
C TRP A 73 -1.36 10.92 7.90
N SER A 74 -2.16 11.91 8.34
CA SER A 74 -2.59 12.10 9.73
C SER A 74 -4.10 12.33 9.77
N ASN A 75 -4.76 11.85 10.82
CA ASN A 75 -6.19 12.13 11.04
C ASN A 75 -6.48 13.52 11.63
N GLU A 76 -5.45 14.35 11.83
CA GLU A 76 -5.53 15.72 12.35
C GLU A 76 -6.19 15.85 13.74
N GLN A 77 -6.24 14.76 14.52
CA GLN A 77 -6.76 14.74 15.89
C GLN A 77 -5.64 14.82 16.93
N SER A 78 -6.03 14.98 18.20
CA SER A 78 -5.11 14.96 19.34
C SER A 78 -5.46 13.82 20.33
N PRO A 79 -4.56 12.84 20.56
CA PRO A 79 -3.30 12.62 19.85
C PRO A 79 -3.52 12.12 18.42
N PRO A 80 -2.62 12.37 17.46
CA PRO A 80 -2.86 12.01 16.06
C PRO A 80 -2.76 10.49 15.83
N THR A 81 -3.52 9.99 14.86
CA THR A 81 -3.29 8.70 14.21
C THR A 81 -2.50 8.97 12.95
N LEU A 82 -1.32 8.39 12.84
CA LEU A 82 -0.43 8.53 11.68
C LEU A 82 -0.47 7.24 10.88
N VAL A 83 -0.51 7.37 9.56
CA VAL A 83 -0.61 6.23 8.63
C VAL A 83 0.27 6.45 7.41
N HIS A 84 0.92 5.40 6.93
CA HIS A 84 1.66 5.36 5.68
C HIS A 84 0.74 4.84 4.57
N LEU A 85 0.28 5.74 3.70
CA LEU A 85 -0.67 5.42 2.63
C LEU A 85 -0.08 5.65 1.23
N ASP A 86 0.82 6.61 1.09
CA ASP A 86 1.47 6.95 -0.18
C ASP A 86 2.70 6.08 -0.37
N ARG A 87 2.84 5.43 -1.53
CA ARG A 87 3.94 4.50 -1.81
C ARG A 87 4.53 4.73 -3.19
N VAL A 88 5.79 4.37 -3.33
CA VAL A 88 6.49 4.25 -4.62
C VAL A 88 7.00 2.83 -4.73
N LEU A 89 6.57 2.13 -5.77
CA LEU A 89 6.82 0.72 -6.01
C LEU A 89 7.46 0.53 -7.39
N TYR A 90 8.54 -0.24 -7.51
CA TYR A 90 9.30 -0.45 -8.76
C TYR A 90 9.78 -1.89 -8.95
#